data_AF-A0A9D2W8E2-F1
#
_entry.id   AF-A0A9D2W8E2-F1
#
_cell.length_a   1.000
_cell.length_b   1.000
_cell.length_c   1.000
_cell.angle_alpha   90.00
_cell.angle_beta   90.00
_cell.angle_gamma   90.00
#
_symmetry.space_group_name_H-M   'P 1'
#
loop_
_entity.id
_entity.type
_entity.pdbx_description
1 polymer ?
#
loop_
_entity_poly.entity_id
_entity_poly.type
_entity_poly.pdbx_seq_one_letter_code
_entity_poly.pdbx_strand_id
1 'polypeptide(L)'
;MRKLLSCVLMMTLLLAGCGGQQSESDSPEQLAAKIRGEYLSLSGWTGQVEVTAHYDQQVYQFTLDAAWSREGETVLTVTAPELLAGVTARIQAGEGRLEYDGAGLSIGALDDQGLTPIAAVPALMDQLGAGYIARSAWQEGEEGRQLYLQCRDPERAEGEGTQYELWLDPDTHALEQAEVSVDGTTRLSLVFSDFTMELTNDEAGDDADLGGDQPGPSGT
;
A
#
# COMPACT_ATOMS: atom_id res chain seq x y z
N MET A 1 -42.66 -51.38 13.17
CA MET A 1 -41.78 -50.49 13.94
C MET A 1 -40.42 -51.14 14.11
N ARG A 2 -39.34 -50.35 13.99
CA ARG A 2 -37.92 -50.70 14.24
C ARG A 2 -37.22 -51.48 13.11
N LYS A 3 -36.81 -50.80 12.02
CA LYS A 3 -35.67 -51.18 11.14
C LYS A 3 -35.34 -50.18 10.01
N LEU A 4 -35.72 -48.90 10.12
CA LEU A 4 -35.47 -47.89 9.07
C LEU A 4 -34.80 -46.60 9.59
N LEU A 5 -34.14 -46.64 10.76
CA LEU A 5 -33.50 -45.46 11.35
C LEU A 5 -31.97 -45.54 11.42
N SER A 6 -31.33 -46.56 10.82
CA SER A 6 -29.89 -46.80 11.01
C SER A 6 -29.00 -46.37 9.84
N CYS A 7 -29.57 -45.98 8.69
CA CYS A 7 -28.79 -45.61 7.50
C CYS A 7 -28.62 -44.11 7.28
N VAL A 8 -29.29 -43.26 8.07
CA VAL A 8 -29.22 -41.79 7.89
C VAL A 8 -28.13 -41.16 8.78
N LEU A 9 -27.65 -41.86 9.81
CA LEU A 9 -26.66 -41.30 10.76
C LEU A 9 -25.20 -41.44 10.31
N MET A 10 -24.91 -42.05 9.16
CA MET A 10 -23.55 -42.33 8.70
C MET A 10 -23.10 -41.46 7.52
N MET A 11 -23.97 -40.59 7.00
CA MET A 11 -23.66 -39.66 5.91
C MET A 11 -23.30 -38.24 6.40
N THR A 12 -23.46 -37.93 7.69
CA THR A 12 -23.22 -36.58 8.24
C THR A 12 -21.84 -36.38 8.86
N LEU A 13 -20.93 -37.37 8.77
CA LEU A 13 -19.62 -37.34 9.42
C LEU A 13 -18.42 -37.21 8.45
N LEU A 14 -18.65 -36.95 7.16
CA LEU A 14 -17.58 -36.82 6.14
C LEU A 14 -17.32 -35.36 5.69
N LEU A 15 -17.86 -34.37 6.39
CA LEU A 15 -17.59 -32.95 6.15
C LEU A 15 -16.80 -32.28 7.29
N ALA A 16 -16.09 -33.06 8.10
CA ALA A 16 -14.90 -32.55 8.78
C ALA A 16 -13.78 -32.45 7.74
N GLY A 17 -13.94 -31.49 6.81
CA GLY A 17 -12.84 -31.03 5.99
C GLY A 17 -11.75 -30.56 6.94
N CYS A 18 -10.56 -31.14 6.79
CA CYS A 18 -9.33 -30.61 7.36
C CYS A 18 -9.11 -29.20 6.82
N GLY A 19 -9.80 -28.21 7.39
CA GLY A 19 -9.32 -26.85 7.45
C GLY A 19 -8.08 -26.92 8.32
N GLY A 20 -6.92 -26.94 7.68
CA GLY A 20 -5.65 -26.78 8.38
C GLY A 20 -5.80 -25.61 9.34
N GLN A 21 -5.48 -25.87 10.59
CA GLN A 21 -5.34 -24.86 11.62
C GLN A 21 -4.12 -24.02 11.24
N GLN A 22 -4.28 -23.16 10.23
CA GLN A 22 -3.41 -22.02 10.04
C GLN A 22 -3.59 -21.21 11.31
N SER A 23 -2.51 -21.10 12.09
CA SER A 23 -2.44 -20.21 13.25
C SER A 23 -3.12 -18.91 12.87
N GLU A 24 -4.08 -18.45 13.68
CA GLU A 24 -4.80 -17.20 13.40
C GLU A 24 -3.80 -16.05 13.11
N SER A 25 -2.58 -16.12 13.67
CA SER A 25 -1.45 -15.21 13.50
C SER A 25 -0.92 -14.99 12.07
N ASP A 26 -1.21 -15.88 11.10
CA ASP A 26 -0.61 -15.83 9.75
C ASP A 26 -1.67 -15.59 8.65
N SER A 27 -2.85 -15.09 9.02
CA SER A 27 -3.91 -14.78 8.05
C SER A 27 -3.57 -13.51 7.24
N PRO A 28 -3.88 -13.48 5.92
CA PRO A 28 -3.73 -12.29 5.09
C PRO A 28 -4.41 -11.05 5.69
N GLU A 29 -5.57 -11.23 6.29
CA GLU A 29 -6.39 -10.15 6.86
C GLU A 29 -5.69 -9.47 8.04
N GLN A 30 -5.02 -10.25 8.90
CA GLN A 30 -4.30 -9.71 10.04
C GLN A 30 -3.05 -8.95 9.61
N LEU A 31 -2.27 -9.50 8.67
CA LEU A 31 -1.11 -8.80 8.13
C LEU A 31 -1.53 -7.52 7.40
N ALA A 32 -2.61 -7.56 6.61
CA ALA A 32 -3.17 -6.39 5.96
C ALA A 32 -3.55 -5.28 6.96
N ALA A 33 -4.18 -5.64 8.08
CA ALA A 33 -4.53 -4.69 9.13
C ALA A 33 -3.29 -4.09 9.82
N LYS A 34 -2.25 -4.90 10.06
CA LYS A 34 -0.97 -4.44 10.61
C LYS A 34 -0.30 -3.44 9.66
N ILE A 35 -0.10 -3.84 8.40
CA ILE A 35 0.50 -3.01 7.36
C ILE A 35 -0.27 -1.70 7.20
N ARG A 36 -1.61 -1.76 7.19
CA ARG A 36 -2.43 -0.53 7.17
C ARG A 36 -2.10 0.40 8.33
N GLY A 37 -1.99 -0.12 9.55
CA GLY A 37 -1.60 0.68 10.71
C GLY A 37 -0.24 1.36 10.53
N GLU A 38 0.73 0.63 9.98
CA GLU A 38 2.07 1.15 9.71
C GLU A 38 2.06 2.21 8.62
N TYR A 39 1.42 1.95 7.48
CA TYR A 39 1.24 2.94 6.42
C TYR A 39 0.47 4.15 6.94
N LEU A 40 -0.55 3.97 7.81
CA LEU A 40 -1.26 5.05 8.52
C LEU A 40 -0.41 5.82 9.53
N SER A 41 0.78 5.34 9.90
CA SER A 41 1.76 6.05 10.73
C SER A 41 3.01 6.51 9.95
N LEU A 42 3.12 6.17 8.67
CA LEU A 42 4.29 6.46 7.85
C LEU A 42 4.47 7.98 7.65
N SER A 43 5.68 8.51 7.89
CA SER A 43 6.00 9.92 7.61
C SER A 43 6.36 10.13 6.14
N GLY A 44 6.95 9.12 5.52
CA GLY A 44 7.37 9.15 4.12
C GLY A 44 7.98 7.84 3.66
N TRP A 45 8.34 7.76 2.38
CA TRP A 45 9.19 6.70 1.86
C TRP A 45 9.95 7.21 0.64
N THR A 46 11.06 6.54 0.33
CA THR A 46 11.83 6.75 -0.90
C THR A 46 12.05 5.43 -1.64
N GLY A 47 12.22 5.48 -2.95
CA GLY A 47 12.50 4.30 -3.76
C GLY A 47 12.44 4.60 -5.26
N GLN A 48 12.67 3.57 -6.07
CA GLN A 48 12.43 3.63 -7.51
C GLN A 48 11.08 3.03 -7.87
N VAL A 49 10.46 3.60 -8.91
CA VAL A 49 9.16 3.14 -9.42
C VAL A 49 9.22 3.04 -10.93
N GLU A 50 9.07 1.84 -11.46
CA GLU A 50 8.82 1.60 -12.87
C GLU A 50 7.32 1.70 -13.12
N VAL A 51 6.89 2.63 -13.98
CA VAL A 51 5.49 2.87 -14.30
C VAL A 51 5.23 2.51 -15.75
N THR A 52 4.28 1.62 -15.99
CA THR A 52 3.73 1.31 -17.30
C THR A 52 2.31 1.86 -17.40
N ALA A 53 2.10 2.84 -18.28
CA ALA A 53 0.80 3.44 -18.55
C ALA A 53 0.19 2.93 -19.86
N HIS A 54 -1.02 2.39 -19.76
CA HIS A 54 -1.80 1.80 -20.86
C HIS A 54 -2.88 2.79 -21.33
N TYR A 55 -2.53 3.63 -22.30
CA TYR A 55 -3.45 4.58 -22.93
C TYR A 55 -3.96 4.03 -24.25
N ASP A 56 -5.15 3.43 -24.26
CA ASP A 56 -5.89 2.91 -25.43
C ASP A 56 -5.07 2.11 -26.46
N GLN A 57 -4.23 2.76 -27.29
CA GLN A 57 -3.37 2.14 -28.30
C GLN A 57 -1.86 2.33 -28.06
N GLN A 58 -1.48 2.96 -26.96
CA GLN A 58 -0.11 3.33 -26.63
C GLN A 58 0.24 2.84 -25.23
N VAL A 59 1.45 2.31 -25.10
CA VAL A 59 2.04 1.97 -23.82
C VAL A 59 3.23 2.89 -23.61
N TYR A 60 3.24 3.58 -22.47
CA TYR A 60 4.36 4.41 -22.06
C TYR A 60 5.01 3.81 -20.83
N GLN A 61 6.33 3.79 -20.82
CA GLN A 61 7.12 3.27 -19.71
C GLN A 61 8.08 4.33 -19.21
N PHE A 62 8.13 4.48 -17.90
CA PHE A 62 8.99 5.43 -17.21
C PHE A 62 9.60 4.76 -15.98
N THR A 63 10.80 5.19 -15.62
CA THR A 63 11.38 4.90 -14.30
C THR A 63 11.47 6.22 -13.55
N LEU A 64 11.04 6.21 -12.29
CA LEU A 64 10.98 7.37 -11.42
C LEU A 64 11.83 7.12 -10.18
N ASP A 65 12.63 8.11 -9.77
CA ASP A 65 13.03 8.23 -8.37
C ASP A 65 11.88 8.92 -7.63
N ALA A 66 11.30 8.23 -6.65
CA ALA A 66 10.15 8.69 -5.91
C ALA A 66 10.53 8.97 -4.45
N ALA A 67 10.05 10.12 -3.95
CA ALA A 67 10.03 10.47 -2.55
C ALA A 67 8.60 10.90 -2.20
N TRP A 68 7.91 10.13 -1.39
CA TRP A 68 6.58 10.45 -0.89
C TRP A 68 6.69 10.91 0.56
N SER A 69 5.96 11.95 0.92
CA SER A 69 5.82 12.41 2.29
C SER A 69 4.36 12.65 2.61
N ARG A 70 3.92 12.22 3.79
CA ARG A 70 2.54 12.38 4.25
C ARG A 70 2.13 13.83 4.43
N GLU A 71 2.93 14.58 5.16
CA GLU A 71 2.65 15.99 5.50
C GLU A 71 3.39 16.96 4.55
N GLY A 72 4.27 16.41 3.71
CA GLY A 72 5.10 17.16 2.79
C GLY A 72 4.65 17.08 1.33
N GLU A 73 5.64 17.23 0.46
CA GLU A 73 5.47 17.13 -0.99
C GLU A 73 5.85 15.72 -1.44
N THR A 74 5.09 15.17 -2.39
CA THR A 74 5.54 14.01 -3.17
C THR A 74 6.35 14.50 -4.35
N VAL A 75 7.59 14.02 -4.47
CA VAL A 75 8.53 14.37 -5.53
C VAL A 75 8.83 13.12 -6.36
N LEU A 76 8.52 13.19 -7.65
CA LEU A 76 8.74 12.09 -8.60
C LEU A 76 9.64 12.60 -9.72
N THR A 77 10.86 12.07 -9.81
CA THR A 77 11.84 12.49 -10.83
C THR A 77 12.03 11.39 -11.85
N VAL A 78 11.79 11.68 -13.12
CA VAL A 78 12.02 10.72 -14.20
C VAL A 78 13.52 10.46 -14.34
N THR A 79 13.91 9.20 -14.29
CA THR A 79 15.28 8.71 -14.51
C THR A 79 15.42 7.98 -15.84
N ALA A 80 14.34 7.37 -16.33
CA ALA A 80 14.26 6.76 -17.66
C ALA A 80 12.88 6.99 -18.30
N PRO A 81 12.80 7.07 -19.64
CA PRO A 81 13.89 7.05 -20.61
C PRO A 81 14.76 8.31 -20.56
N GLU A 82 16.00 8.23 -21.06
CA GLU A 82 16.99 9.34 -21.02
C GLU A 82 16.45 10.66 -21.59
N LEU A 83 15.61 10.60 -22.62
CA LEU A 83 14.99 11.78 -23.23
C LEU A 83 14.14 12.61 -22.23
N LEU A 84 13.58 11.96 -21.22
CA LEU A 84 12.73 12.56 -20.20
C LEU A 84 13.44 12.68 -18.85
N ALA A 85 14.69 12.22 -18.75
CA ALA A 85 15.42 12.22 -17.49
C ALA A 85 15.57 13.64 -16.94
N GLY A 86 15.31 13.80 -15.65
CA GLY A 86 15.32 15.08 -14.94
C GLY A 86 13.99 15.84 -14.95
N VAL A 87 12.97 15.37 -15.68
CA VAL A 87 11.60 15.89 -15.51
C VAL A 87 11.10 15.50 -14.11
N THR A 88 10.73 16.49 -13.31
CA THR A 88 10.31 16.30 -11.91
C THR A 88 8.87 16.72 -11.73
N ALA A 89 8.02 15.81 -11.25
CA ALA A 89 6.70 16.15 -10.75
C ALA A 89 6.75 16.39 -9.24
N ARG A 90 6.18 17.50 -8.81
CA ARG A 90 6.02 17.91 -7.42
C ARG A 90 4.54 18.01 -7.10
N ILE A 91 4.11 17.33 -6.05
CA ILE A 91 2.70 17.19 -5.71
C ILE A 91 2.50 17.59 -4.25
N GLN A 92 1.69 18.61 -4.02
CA GLN A 92 1.37 19.08 -2.69
C GLN A 92 -0.10 19.46 -2.61
N ALA A 93 -0.79 19.00 -1.56
CA ALA A 93 -2.20 19.30 -1.33
C ALA A 93 -3.12 19.00 -2.54
N GLY A 94 -2.82 17.93 -3.29
CA GLY A 94 -3.58 17.52 -4.48
C GLY A 94 -3.29 18.35 -5.74
N GLU A 95 -2.40 19.34 -5.69
CA GLU A 95 -1.96 20.11 -6.85
C GLU A 95 -0.62 19.61 -7.36
N GLY A 96 -0.49 19.51 -8.69
CA GLY A 96 0.73 19.10 -9.36
C GLY A 96 1.48 20.26 -10.04
N ARG A 97 2.81 20.19 -10.00
CA ARG A 97 3.74 21.02 -10.76
C ARG A 97 4.77 20.13 -11.45
N LEU A 98 4.97 20.34 -12.75
CA LEU A 98 6.07 19.74 -13.50
C LEU A 98 7.23 20.72 -13.59
N GLU A 99 8.44 20.26 -13.33
CA GLU A 99 9.68 21.03 -13.38
C GLU A 99 10.69 20.37 -14.30
N TYR A 100 11.39 21.19 -15.09
CA TYR A 100 12.50 20.76 -15.93
C TYR A 100 13.42 21.95 -16.20
N ASP A 101 14.73 21.77 -16.04
CA ASP A 101 15.77 22.78 -16.29
C ASP A 101 15.45 24.16 -15.67
N GLY A 102 14.96 24.14 -14.41
CA GLY A 102 14.61 25.35 -13.65
C GLY A 102 13.30 26.04 -14.09
N ALA A 103 12.68 25.61 -15.20
CA ALA A 103 11.32 26.01 -15.54
C ALA A 103 10.31 25.12 -14.80
N GLY A 104 9.15 25.68 -14.47
CA GLY A 104 8.07 24.89 -13.88
C GLY A 104 6.71 25.30 -14.40
N LEU A 105 5.88 24.29 -14.68
CA LEU A 105 4.54 24.38 -15.22
C LEU A 105 3.57 23.76 -14.21
N SER A 106 2.60 24.55 -13.74
CA SER A 106 1.50 23.97 -12.95
C SER A 106 0.58 23.18 -13.88
N ILE A 107 0.24 21.97 -13.45
CA ILE A 107 -0.71 21.08 -14.13
C ILE A 107 -2.06 21.05 -13.42
N GLY A 108 -2.20 21.80 -12.33
CA GLY A 108 -3.43 21.94 -11.57
C GLY A 108 -3.73 20.75 -10.65
N ALA A 109 -4.99 20.62 -10.29
CA ALA A 109 -5.47 19.52 -9.44
C ALA A 109 -5.28 18.17 -10.16
N LEU A 110 -4.77 17.20 -9.42
CA LEU A 110 -4.67 15.82 -9.89
C LEU A 110 -6.03 15.12 -9.76
N ASP A 111 -6.21 14.08 -10.56
CA ASP A 111 -7.35 13.18 -10.38
C ASP A 111 -7.17 12.37 -9.09
N ASP A 112 -8.25 12.22 -8.33
CA ASP A 112 -8.27 11.47 -7.06
C ASP A 112 -8.23 9.95 -7.26
N GLN A 113 -8.40 9.50 -8.50
CA GLN A 113 -8.41 8.09 -8.87
C GLN A 113 -7.01 7.55 -9.21
N GLY A 114 -5.99 8.39 -9.35
CA GLY A 114 -4.63 7.99 -9.65
C GLY A 114 -4.44 7.42 -11.06
N LEU A 115 -5.22 7.88 -12.04
CA LEU A 115 -5.23 7.40 -13.43
C LEU A 115 -4.12 8.00 -14.30
N THR A 116 -3.27 8.83 -13.72
CA THR A 116 -2.07 9.37 -14.35
C THR A 116 -0.82 8.90 -13.61
N PRO A 117 0.33 8.71 -14.30
CA PRO A 117 1.58 8.26 -13.67
C PRO A 117 1.99 9.06 -12.43
N ILE A 118 1.68 10.36 -12.42
CA ILE A 118 1.99 11.27 -11.31
C ILE A 118 0.98 11.14 -10.15
N ALA A 119 -0.29 10.87 -10.43
CA ALA A 119 -1.33 10.77 -9.42
C ALA A 119 -1.42 9.36 -8.81
N ALA A 120 -0.85 8.36 -9.48
CA ALA A 120 -0.88 6.97 -9.05
C ALA A 120 -0.24 6.77 -7.67
N VAL A 121 0.97 7.28 -7.46
CA VAL A 121 1.69 7.14 -6.18
C VAL A 121 0.88 7.65 -4.98
N PRO A 122 0.39 8.91 -4.95
CA PRO A 122 -0.42 9.37 -3.82
C PRO A 122 -1.73 8.58 -3.68
N ALA A 123 -2.41 8.25 -4.78
CA ALA A 123 -3.64 7.45 -4.72
C ALA A 123 -3.40 6.05 -4.09
N LEU A 124 -2.29 5.38 -4.42
CA LEU A 124 -1.92 4.09 -3.81
C LEU A 124 -1.67 4.22 -2.31
N MET A 125 -1.04 5.31 -1.87
CA MET A 125 -0.82 5.57 -0.44
C MET A 125 -2.14 5.79 0.30
N ASP A 126 -3.10 6.49 -0.33
CA ASP A 126 -4.45 6.66 0.21
C ASP A 126 -5.17 5.30 0.34
N GLN A 127 -5.00 4.38 -0.63
CA GLN A 127 -5.59 3.05 -0.55
C GLN A 127 -4.97 2.18 0.55
N LEU A 128 -3.65 2.21 0.72
CA LEU A 128 -2.96 1.47 1.76
C LEU A 128 -3.38 1.97 3.15
N GLY A 129 -3.46 3.29 3.34
CA GLY A 129 -3.87 3.90 4.60
C GLY A 129 -5.36 3.76 4.91
N ALA A 130 -6.23 4.07 3.95
CA ALA A 130 -7.66 4.28 4.21
C ALA A 130 -8.60 3.55 3.24
N GLY A 131 -8.10 2.93 2.17
CA GLY A 131 -8.91 2.25 1.17
C GLY A 131 -9.77 1.10 1.74
N TYR A 132 -10.90 0.82 1.12
CA TYR A 132 -11.69 -0.36 1.49
C TYR A 132 -11.05 -1.62 0.91
N ILE A 133 -10.45 -2.46 1.75
CA ILE A 133 -9.89 -3.75 1.34
C ILE A 133 -11.05 -4.72 1.15
N ALA A 134 -11.34 -5.03 -0.11
CA ALA A 134 -12.41 -5.95 -0.46
C ALA A 134 -11.92 -7.40 -0.54
N ARG A 135 -10.60 -7.61 -0.70
CA ARG A 135 -9.97 -8.93 -0.66
C ARG A 135 -8.53 -8.81 -0.16
N SER A 136 -8.13 -9.75 0.70
CA SER A 136 -6.74 -10.05 1.05
C SER A 136 -6.47 -11.51 0.74
N ALA A 137 -5.28 -11.81 0.23
CA ALA A 137 -4.88 -13.19 -0.06
C ALA A 137 -3.36 -13.35 -0.05
N TRP A 138 -2.91 -14.58 0.15
CA TRP A 138 -1.54 -14.97 -0.15
C TRP A 138 -1.42 -15.27 -1.65
N GLN A 139 -0.38 -14.74 -2.29
CA GLN A 139 -0.01 -15.06 -3.67
C GLN A 139 1.46 -15.44 -3.76
N GLU A 140 1.81 -16.27 -4.74
CA GLU A 140 3.20 -16.60 -5.06
C GLU A 140 3.64 -15.69 -6.21
N GLY A 141 4.60 -14.81 -5.95
CA GLY A 141 5.27 -13.96 -6.93
C GLY A 141 6.59 -14.54 -7.40
N GLU A 142 7.33 -13.80 -8.22
CA GLU A 142 8.63 -14.24 -8.73
C GLU A 142 9.70 -14.29 -7.62
N GLU A 143 9.65 -13.36 -6.67
CA GLU A 143 10.63 -13.23 -5.58
C GLU A 143 10.22 -13.97 -4.29
N GLY A 144 9.01 -14.52 -4.26
CA GLY A 144 8.49 -15.27 -3.12
C GLY A 144 7.03 -15.02 -2.86
N ARG A 145 6.58 -15.36 -1.66
CA ARG A 145 5.20 -15.18 -1.22
C ARG A 145 4.92 -13.71 -0.96
N GLN A 146 3.83 -13.19 -1.50
CA GLN A 146 3.40 -11.80 -1.35
C GLN A 146 2.03 -11.73 -0.67
N LEU A 147 1.79 -10.65 0.07
CA LEU A 147 0.46 -10.27 0.50
C LEU A 147 -0.22 -9.48 -0.63
N TYR A 148 -1.29 -10.05 -1.17
CA TYR A 148 -2.15 -9.40 -2.14
C TYR A 148 -3.32 -8.68 -1.46
N LEU A 149 -3.54 -7.42 -1.81
CA LEU A 149 -4.71 -6.62 -1.42
C LEU A 149 -5.44 -6.11 -2.66
N GLN A 150 -6.77 -6.20 -2.64
CA GLN A 150 -7.63 -5.50 -3.59
C GLN A 150 -8.41 -4.42 -2.86
N CYS A 151 -8.19 -3.16 -3.23
CA CYS A 151 -8.95 -2.02 -2.75
C CYS A 151 -9.91 -1.52 -3.84
N ARG A 152 -11.18 -1.29 -3.49
CA ARG A 152 -12.20 -0.76 -4.40
C ARG A 152 -13.34 -0.11 -3.62
N ASP A 153 -14.18 0.67 -4.30
CA ASP A 153 -15.43 1.17 -3.74
C ASP A 153 -16.38 0.00 -3.38
N PRO A 154 -16.79 -0.15 -2.10
CA PRO A 154 -17.70 -1.21 -1.68
C PRO A 154 -19.12 -1.07 -2.26
N GLU A 155 -19.50 0.12 -2.73
CA GLU A 155 -20.81 0.37 -3.34
C GLU A 155 -20.88 -0.05 -4.81
N ARG A 156 -19.73 -0.37 -5.42
CA ARG A 156 -19.61 -0.81 -6.83
C ARG A 156 -19.53 -2.32 -6.95
N ALA A 157 -19.99 -2.84 -8.09
CA ALA A 157 -19.76 -4.24 -8.43
C ALA A 157 -18.27 -4.49 -8.69
N GLU A 158 -17.84 -5.74 -8.54
CA GLU A 158 -16.48 -6.12 -8.92
C GLU A 158 -16.25 -5.85 -10.41
N GLY A 159 -15.13 -5.19 -10.74
CA GLY A 159 -14.84 -4.77 -12.11
C GLY A 159 -15.48 -3.44 -12.52
N GLU A 160 -16.26 -2.76 -11.67
CA GLU A 160 -16.82 -1.43 -11.96
C GLU A 160 -16.06 -0.32 -11.22
N GLY A 161 -15.85 0.81 -11.90
CA GLY A 161 -15.11 1.94 -11.35
C GLY A 161 -13.62 1.63 -11.21
N THR A 162 -12.94 2.36 -10.32
CA THR A 162 -11.51 2.21 -10.10
C THR A 162 -11.23 1.10 -9.09
N GLN A 163 -10.29 0.21 -9.42
CA GLN A 163 -9.78 -0.81 -8.52
C GLN A 163 -8.26 -0.72 -8.43
N TYR A 164 -7.75 -1.04 -7.24
CA TYR A 164 -6.33 -1.05 -6.94
C TYR A 164 -5.95 -2.43 -6.47
N GLU A 165 -4.97 -3.03 -7.14
CA GLU A 165 -4.38 -4.30 -6.77
C GLU A 165 -2.97 -4.02 -6.27
N LEU A 166 -2.64 -4.51 -5.08
CA LEU A 166 -1.41 -4.18 -4.36
C LEU A 166 -0.75 -5.48 -3.92
N TRP A 167 0.54 -5.61 -4.18
CA TRP A 167 1.36 -6.73 -3.72
C TRP A 167 2.45 -6.20 -2.80
N LEU A 168 2.50 -6.71 -1.59
CA LEU A 168 3.45 -6.31 -0.57
C LEU A 168 4.31 -7.48 -0.12
N ASP A 169 5.57 -7.19 0.16
CA ASP A 169 6.47 -8.12 0.80
C ASP A 169 5.98 -8.39 2.24
N PRO A 170 5.82 -9.66 2.67
CA PRO A 170 5.22 -9.95 3.96
C PRO A 170 6.11 -9.71 5.17
N ASP A 171 7.43 -9.59 4.97
CA ASP A 171 8.41 -9.48 6.05
C ASP A 171 8.80 -8.02 6.31
N THR A 172 9.02 -7.26 5.23
CA THR A 172 9.41 -5.85 5.20
C THR A 172 8.21 -4.91 5.04
N HIS A 173 7.07 -5.43 4.55
CA HIS A 173 5.85 -4.68 4.23
C HIS A 173 6.00 -3.64 3.13
N ALA A 174 7.12 -3.65 2.40
CA ALA A 174 7.33 -2.82 1.24
C ALA A 174 6.25 -3.09 0.18
N LEU A 175 5.72 -2.03 -0.44
CA LEU A 175 4.92 -2.19 -1.65
C LEU A 175 5.88 -2.59 -2.77
N GLU A 176 5.62 -3.71 -3.44
CA GLU A 176 6.48 -4.25 -4.51
C GLU A 176 5.84 -4.03 -5.88
N GLN A 177 4.52 -4.22 -5.97
CA GLN A 177 3.78 -4.01 -7.20
C GLN A 177 2.43 -3.37 -6.91
N ALA A 178 1.94 -2.56 -7.85
CA ALA A 178 0.58 -2.10 -7.88
C ALA A 178 0.00 -2.09 -9.29
N GLU A 179 -1.31 -2.29 -9.40
CA GLU A 179 -2.07 -2.03 -10.61
C GLU A 179 -3.27 -1.13 -10.30
N VAL A 180 -3.56 -0.20 -11.22
CA VAL A 180 -4.75 0.63 -11.20
C VAL A 180 -5.58 0.31 -12.43
N SER A 181 -6.79 -0.20 -12.23
CA SER A 181 -7.72 -0.54 -13.30
C SER A 181 -9.00 0.29 -13.20
N VAL A 182 -9.61 0.55 -14.36
CA VAL A 182 -10.91 1.23 -14.47
C VAL A 182 -11.82 0.38 -15.32
N ASP A 183 -13.00 0.04 -14.79
CA ASP A 183 -14.00 -0.78 -15.46
C ASP A 183 -13.40 -2.10 -16.00
N GLY A 184 -12.56 -2.75 -15.18
CA GLY A 184 -11.88 -4.01 -15.49
C GLY A 184 -10.71 -3.91 -16.47
N THR A 185 -10.31 -2.70 -16.87
CA THR A 185 -9.16 -2.47 -17.77
C THR A 185 -8.01 -1.86 -16.99
N THR A 186 -6.87 -2.56 -16.90
CA THR A 186 -5.64 -2.02 -16.31
C THR A 186 -5.18 -0.79 -17.08
N ARG A 187 -5.00 0.32 -16.36
CA ARG A 187 -4.53 1.60 -16.89
C ARG A 187 -3.08 1.87 -16.49
N LEU A 188 -2.68 1.42 -15.31
CA LEU A 188 -1.34 1.59 -14.80
C LEU A 188 -0.88 0.31 -14.12
N SER A 189 0.38 -0.06 -14.37
CA SER A 189 1.13 -1.05 -13.60
C SER A 189 2.38 -0.39 -13.07
N LEU A 190 2.67 -0.59 -11.79
CA LEU A 190 3.80 -0.01 -11.08
C LEU A 190 4.60 -1.12 -10.42
N VAL A 191 5.92 -1.09 -10.57
CA VAL A 191 6.84 -1.97 -9.85
C VAL A 191 7.78 -1.10 -9.03
N PHE A 192 7.90 -1.40 -7.75
CA PHE A 192 8.65 -0.62 -6.78
C PHE A 192 9.93 -1.38 -6.42
N SER A 193 11.04 -0.66 -6.35
CA SER A 193 12.34 -1.19 -5.94
C SER A 193 13.05 -0.19 -5.03
N ASP A 194 14.05 -0.66 -4.28
CA ASP A 194 14.79 0.14 -3.30
C ASP A 194 13.87 0.89 -2.30
N PHE A 195 12.71 0.30 -2.00
CA PHE A 195 11.66 0.91 -1.20
C PHE A 195 12.05 1.00 0.28
N THR A 196 12.22 2.22 0.78
CA THR A 196 12.63 2.51 2.16
C THR A 196 11.57 3.36 2.85
N MET A 197 10.96 2.77 3.88
CA MET A 197 9.98 3.45 4.73
C MET A 197 10.65 4.37 5.76
N GLU A 198 10.05 5.54 5.96
CA GLU A 198 10.37 6.48 7.03
C GLU A 198 9.20 6.52 8.02
N LEU A 199 9.44 6.08 9.25
CA LEU A 199 8.44 6.06 10.32
C LEU A 199 8.47 7.40 11.07
N THR A 200 7.30 7.91 11.50
CA THR A 200 7.26 9.00 12.48
C THR A 200 7.93 8.54 13.76
N ASN A 201 8.92 9.31 14.22
CA ASN A 201 9.69 9.00 15.41
C ASN A 201 8.92 9.39 16.68
N ASP A 202 7.74 8.80 16.88
CA ASP A 202 6.94 8.97 18.11
C ASP A 202 7.23 7.80 19.06
N GLU A 203 8.45 7.79 19.63
CA GLU A 203 8.79 7.22 20.95
C GLU A 203 10.31 7.31 21.17
N ALA A 204 10.79 8.51 21.51
CA ALA A 204 12.11 8.69 22.09
C ALA A 204 12.00 9.49 23.40
N GLY A 205 11.76 8.74 24.48
CA GLY A 205 12.24 9.08 25.83
C GLY A 205 11.41 10.08 26.63
N ASP A 206 10.49 9.56 27.45
CA ASP A 206 10.26 10.12 28.79
C ASP A 206 10.31 8.99 29.82
N ASP A 207 11.45 8.30 29.86
CA ASP A 207 11.89 7.71 31.13
C ASP A 207 12.58 8.85 31.87
N ALA A 208 11.77 9.74 32.45
CA ALA A 208 12.25 10.74 33.38
C ALA A 208 12.92 9.98 34.53
N ASP A 209 14.26 9.96 34.45
CA ASP A 209 15.20 9.64 35.50
C ASP A 209 14.71 10.23 36.84
N LEU A 210 14.00 9.42 37.63
CA LEU A 210 13.62 9.72 39.02
C LEU A 210 14.84 9.50 39.95
N GLY A 211 15.99 10.03 39.55
CA GLY A 211 17.21 10.15 40.35
C GLY A 211 17.05 11.24 41.41
N GLY A 212 17.10 10.84 42.68
CA GLY A 212 16.76 11.67 43.84
C GLY A 212 17.78 12.73 44.25
N ASP A 213 17.38 13.61 45.16
CA ASP A 213 17.71 13.54 46.60
C ASP A 213 17.22 14.81 47.33
N GLN A 214 16.69 14.65 48.55
CA GLN A 214 16.97 15.53 49.69
C GLN A 214 16.18 15.05 50.94
N PRO A 215 16.86 14.49 51.96
CA PRO A 215 16.34 14.53 53.31
C PRO A 215 16.57 15.93 53.90
N GLY A 216 15.48 16.60 54.27
CA GLY A 216 15.52 17.91 54.92
C GLY A 216 16.18 17.88 56.31
N PRO A 217 16.67 19.03 56.81
CA PRO A 217 17.24 19.11 58.14
C PRO A 217 16.13 19.01 59.19
N SER A 218 16.18 17.99 60.04
CA SER A 218 15.39 17.96 61.28
C SER A 218 16.32 18.35 62.43
N GLY A 219 16.07 19.54 62.98
CA GLY A 219 16.67 19.95 64.24
C GLY A 219 15.96 19.31 65.43
N THR A 220 16.74 18.91 66.43
CA THR A 220 16.68 19.32 67.85
C THR A 220 17.94 18.84 68.52
#